data_AF-A0A6J6R275-F1
#
_entry.id   AF-A0A6J6R275-F1
#
_cell.length_a   1.000
_cell.length_b   1.000
_cell.length_c   1.000
_cell.angle_alpha   90.00
_cell.angle_beta   90.00
_cell.angle_gamma   90.00
#
_symmetry.space_group_name_H-M   'P 1'
#
loop_
_entity.id
_entity.type
_entity.pdbx_description
1 polymer ?
#
loop_
_entity_poly.entity_id
_entity_poly.type
_entity_poly.pdbx_seq_one_letter_code
_entity_poly.pdbx_strand_id
1 'polypeptide(L)'
;MAHGCTGKGNDQVRFEVGIANLIPDMTCIAPVRDYAMTRDKAIEFAELNNLPIDQNKKNPYSIDANVWGRAIETGFLEDIWNAPIEDIYAYTSDPTIAREPDEVLITFKNGGPVAIDGRPVSMLQAIQELNKRAGAQGVGRIDMVEDRLVGIKSREVYEAPGAMALIAAHEELANVTVERELARFGRGVSQRWTELVYDGMWFSPLKRALDVFLDDLNSTISGEVRMILHAGRAVVTGRRSDQSLYDFDLATYDTGDTYDQTKAKGFIDIYGMSSSIAARRDLQGK
;
A
#
# COMPACT_ATOMS: atom_id res chain seq x y z
N MET A 1 -26.02 3.24 15.24
CA MET A 1 -24.69 3.84 15.00
C MET A 1 -24.88 5.14 14.24
N ALA A 2 -24.05 6.15 14.46
CA ALA A 2 -24.06 7.36 13.63
C ALA A 2 -22.64 7.69 13.12
N HIS A 3 -22.53 8.22 11.89
CA HIS A 3 -21.26 8.64 11.30
C HIS A 3 -21.37 9.98 10.53
N GLY A 4 -20.24 10.66 10.37
CA GLY A 4 -20.15 11.97 9.70
C GLY A 4 -19.78 11.93 8.22
N CYS A 5 -19.67 10.75 7.60
CA CYS A 5 -19.27 10.62 6.20
C CYS A 5 -20.21 11.38 5.24
N THR A 6 -19.64 11.94 4.17
CA THR A 6 -20.39 12.60 3.09
C THR A 6 -20.94 11.58 2.09
N GLY A 7 -21.92 11.99 1.27
CA GLY A 7 -22.51 11.16 0.22
C GLY A 7 -21.64 10.90 -1.01
N LYS A 8 -20.44 11.52 -1.11
CA LYS A 8 -19.54 11.41 -2.27
C LYS A 8 -18.21 10.67 -1.97
N GLY A 9 -18.01 10.24 -0.72
CA GLY A 9 -16.81 9.54 -0.29
C GLY A 9 -17.01 8.03 -0.20
N ASN A 10 -15.90 7.28 -0.20
CA ASN A 10 -15.93 5.83 -0.01
C ASN A 10 -16.22 5.42 1.44
N ASP A 11 -15.92 6.28 2.42
CA ASP A 11 -16.05 5.93 3.84
C ASP A 11 -17.48 5.59 4.26
N GLN A 12 -18.50 6.22 3.68
CA GLN A 12 -19.89 5.84 3.97
C GLN A 12 -20.13 4.35 3.65
N VAL A 13 -19.55 3.85 2.56
CA VAL A 13 -19.67 2.44 2.16
C VAL A 13 -18.90 1.57 3.13
N ARG A 14 -17.65 1.94 3.46
CA ARG A 14 -16.80 1.21 4.40
C ARG A 14 -17.46 1.07 5.79
N PHE A 15 -18.03 2.16 6.31
CA PHE A 15 -18.74 2.15 7.59
C PHE A 15 -20.04 1.34 7.53
N GLU A 16 -20.93 1.64 6.59
CA GLU A 16 -22.26 1.02 6.56
C GLU A 16 -22.22 -0.46 6.16
N VAL A 17 -21.40 -0.84 5.17
CA VAL A 17 -21.19 -2.26 4.82
C VAL A 17 -20.52 -3.00 5.97
N GLY A 18 -19.55 -2.38 6.64
CA GLY A 18 -18.90 -2.96 7.80
C GLY A 18 -19.89 -3.24 8.94
N ILE A 19 -20.70 -2.26 9.32
CA ILE A 19 -21.70 -2.41 10.37
C ILE A 19 -22.81 -3.38 9.96
N ALA A 20 -23.31 -3.33 8.72
CA ALA A 20 -24.34 -4.26 8.24
C ALA A 20 -23.87 -5.72 8.30
N ASN A 21 -22.58 -5.98 8.04
CA ASN A 21 -22.01 -7.33 8.13
C ASN A 21 -21.78 -7.81 9.57
N LEU A 22 -21.55 -6.91 10.53
CA LEU A 22 -21.26 -7.25 11.92
C LEU A 22 -22.49 -7.24 12.82
N ILE A 23 -23.38 -6.28 12.61
CA ILE A 23 -24.57 -6.03 13.43
C ILE A 23 -25.73 -5.63 12.48
N PRO A 24 -26.35 -6.58 11.75
CA PRO A 24 -27.31 -6.30 10.70
C PRO A 24 -28.53 -5.47 11.13
N ASP A 25 -28.97 -5.64 12.38
CA ASP A 25 -30.15 -4.95 12.91
C ASP A 25 -29.85 -3.53 13.44
N MET A 26 -28.59 -3.08 13.39
CA MET A 26 -28.19 -1.76 13.84
C MET A 26 -28.67 -0.68 12.87
N THR A 27 -29.53 0.22 13.34
CA THR A 27 -29.88 1.43 12.57
C THR A 27 -28.66 2.32 12.37
N CYS A 28 -28.38 2.69 11.12
CA CYS A 28 -27.37 3.68 10.77
C CYS A 28 -27.99 5.06 10.57
N ILE A 29 -27.36 6.10 11.10
CA ILE A 29 -27.76 7.50 10.92
C ILE A 29 -26.54 8.26 10.37
N ALA A 30 -26.67 8.87 9.19
CA ALA A 30 -25.60 9.68 8.58
C ALA A 30 -26.03 11.15 8.47
N PRO A 31 -25.90 11.99 9.54
CA PRO A 31 -26.43 13.36 9.55
C PRO A 31 -25.95 14.25 8.40
N VAL A 32 -24.68 14.10 8.00
CA VAL A 32 -24.07 14.88 6.91
C VAL A 32 -24.69 14.52 5.55
N ARG A 33 -24.96 13.24 5.32
CA ARG A 33 -25.56 12.74 4.08
C ARG A 33 -27.08 12.91 4.06
N ASP A 34 -27.77 12.47 5.10
CA ASP A 34 -29.22 12.24 5.11
C ASP A 34 -30.01 13.46 5.62
N TYR A 35 -29.38 14.32 6.42
CA TYR A 35 -30.04 15.49 7.05
C TYR A 35 -29.44 16.83 6.58
N ALA A 36 -28.61 16.80 5.54
CA ALA A 36 -27.93 17.96 4.96
C ALA A 36 -27.23 18.83 6.03
N MET A 37 -26.58 18.17 7.00
CA MET A 37 -25.78 18.85 8.03
C MET A 37 -24.50 19.39 7.39
N THR A 38 -24.38 20.72 7.34
CA THR A 38 -23.20 21.44 6.84
C THR A 38 -22.42 22.04 8.00
N ARG A 39 -21.18 22.47 7.74
CA ARG A 39 -20.35 23.17 8.73
C ARG A 39 -21.06 24.39 9.31
N ASP A 40 -21.66 25.22 8.46
CA ASP A 40 -22.35 26.44 8.90
C ASP A 40 -23.55 26.13 9.80
N LYS A 41 -24.35 25.10 9.46
CA LYS A 41 -25.46 24.63 10.32
C LYS A 41 -24.95 24.09 11.66
N ALA A 42 -23.81 23.41 11.67
CA ALA A 42 -23.21 22.90 12.90
C ALA A 42 -22.69 24.03 13.80
N ILE A 43 -22.11 25.08 13.21
CA ILE A 43 -21.67 26.29 13.92
C ILE A 43 -22.88 27.01 14.52
N GLU A 44 -23.92 27.27 13.73
CA GLU A 44 -25.16 27.92 14.19
C GLU A 44 -25.80 27.13 15.34
N PHE A 45 -25.90 25.80 15.19
CA PHE A 45 -26.40 24.92 16.24
C PHE A 45 -25.56 25.00 17.52
N ALA A 46 -24.23 25.06 17.39
CA ALA A 46 -23.34 25.19 18.54
C ALA A 46 -23.48 26.54 19.25
N GLU A 47 -23.65 27.64 18.50
CA GLU A 47 -23.90 28.97 19.07
C GLU A 47 -25.25 29.04 19.80
N LEU A 48 -26.33 28.57 19.16
CA LEU A 48 -27.68 28.50 19.74
C LEU A 48 -27.72 27.72 21.06
N ASN A 49 -26.89 26.67 21.17
CA ASN A 49 -26.87 25.77 22.33
C ASN A 49 -25.69 26.01 23.28
N ASN A 50 -24.89 27.06 23.08
CA ASN A 50 -23.70 27.38 23.87
C ASN A 50 -22.73 26.19 24.03
N LEU A 51 -22.49 25.43 22.95
CA LEU A 51 -21.57 24.29 22.98
C LEU A 51 -20.10 24.77 23.00
N PRO A 52 -19.23 24.22 23.87
CA PRO A 52 -17.85 24.64 24.01
C PRO A 52 -16.96 24.04 22.91
N ILE A 53 -17.18 24.45 21.66
CA ILE A 53 -16.40 23.99 20.50
C ILE A 53 -15.53 25.13 19.96
N ASP A 54 -14.30 24.81 19.55
CA ASP A 54 -13.45 25.76 18.84
C ASP A 54 -13.96 25.93 17.40
N GLN A 55 -14.36 27.16 17.06
CA GLN A 55 -14.92 27.49 15.75
C GLN A 55 -13.87 28.03 14.74
N ASN A 56 -12.57 27.92 15.06
CA ASN A 56 -11.50 28.45 14.23
C ASN A 56 -11.60 28.05 12.74
N LYS A 57 -11.74 29.06 11.87
CA LYS A 57 -11.85 28.96 10.39
C LYS A 57 -10.52 28.65 9.67
N LYS A 58 -9.49 28.16 10.36
CA LYS A 58 -8.10 28.42 9.93
C LYS A 58 -7.45 27.40 9.00
N ASN A 59 -8.02 26.22 8.78
CA ASN A 59 -7.36 25.21 7.95
C ASN A 59 -8.16 24.91 6.67
N PRO A 60 -7.65 25.26 5.47
CA PRO A 60 -8.29 24.93 4.19
C PRO A 60 -8.11 23.45 3.77
N TYR A 61 -7.38 22.66 4.55
CA TYR A 61 -7.13 21.25 4.27
C TYR A 61 -8.14 20.36 5.02
N SER A 62 -8.74 19.43 4.29
CA SER A 62 -9.41 18.26 4.87
C SER A 62 -8.33 17.17 5.05
N ILE A 63 -8.06 16.81 6.30
CA ILE A 63 -6.99 15.89 6.67
C ILE A 63 -7.60 14.71 7.41
N ASP A 64 -7.31 13.51 6.93
CA ASP A 64 -7.46 12.28 7.70
C ASP A 64 -6.07 11.69 7.94
N ALA A 65 -5.76 11.33 9.18
CA ALA A 65 -4.43 10.85 9.55
C ALA A 65 -4.51 9.81 10.65
N ASN A 66 -3.71 8.76 10.47
CA ASN A 66 -3.46 7.75 11.48
C ASN A 66 -1.97 7.34 11.41
N VAL A 67 -1.59 6.28 12.12
CA VAL A 67 -0.17 5.85 12.15
C VAL A 67 0.30 5.26 10.81
N TRP A 68 -0.61 4.74 9.97
CA TRP A 68 -0.25 4.14 8.68
C TRP A 68 0.05 5.19 7.61
N GLY A 69 -0.64 6.33 7.68
CA GLY A 69 -0.42 7.43 6.76
C GLY A 69 -1.38 8.60 6.99
N ARG A 70 -1.29 9.57 6.10
CA ARG A 70 -2.06 10.80 6.10
C ARG A 70 -2.60 11.09 4.70
N ALA A 71 -3.88 11.39 4.59
CA ALA A 71 -4.55 11.83 3.38
C ALA A 71 -4.85 13.33 3.46
N ILE A 72 -4.70 14.02 2.34
CA ILE A 72 -4.91 15.46 2.21
C ILE A 72 -5.81 15.74 1.01
N GLU A 73 -6.94 16.39 1.29
CA GLU A 73 -7.81 16.98 0.28
C GLU A 73 -7.86 18.51 0.48
N THR A 74 -7.83 19.25 -0.62
CA THR A 74 -8.04 20.71 -0.59
C THR A 74 -8.56 21.20 -1.93
N GLY A 75 -9.42 22.22 -1.91
CA GLY A 75 -9.99 22.81 -3.12
C GLY A 75 -8.93 23.27 -4.13
N PHE A 76 -7.74 23.67 -3.68
CA PHE A 76 -6.64 24.05 -4.56
C PHE A 76 -6.14 22.89 -5.44
N LEU A 77 -6.11 21.67 -4.91
CA LEU A 77 -5.60 20.48 -5.63
C LEU A 77 -6.68 19.76 -6.43
N GLU A 78 -7.94 20.20 -6.36
CA GLU A 78 -9.01 19.70 -7.23
C GLU A 78 -8.72 20.00 -8.72
N ASP A 79 -7.97 21.07 -9.02
CA ASP A 79 -7.35 21.26 -10.33
C ASP A 79 -6.09 20.40 -10.45
N ILE A 80 -6.15 19.39 -11.32
CA ILE A 80 -5.06 18.42 -11.54
C ILE A 80 -3.79 19.03 -12.14
N TRP A 81 -3.83 20.29 -12.60
CA TRP A 81 -2.66 21.01 -13.07
C TRP A 81 -1.88 21.71 -11.94
N ASN A 82 -2.53 21.96 -10.80
CA ASN A 82 -1.88 22.56 -9.64
C ASN A 82 -0.98 21.54 -8.94
N ALA A 83 0.33 21.81 -8.87
CA ALA A 83 1.24 20.95 -8.13
C ALA A 83 0.99 21.06 -6.61
N PRO A 84 1.23 19.97 -5.84
CA PRO A 84 1.26 20.03 -4.38
C PRO A 84 2.26 21.09 -3.88
N ILE A 85 1.88 21.84 -2.84
CA ILE A 85 2.72 22.85 -2.19
C ILE A 85 3.23 22.34 -0.85
N GLU A 86 4.38 22.83 -0.37
CA GLU A 86 5.04 22.23 0.80
C GLU A 86 4.21 22.28 2.08
N ASP A 87 3.34 23.30 2.22
CA ASP A 87 2.52 23.50 3.43
C ASP A 87 1.48 22.39 3.69
N ILE A 88 1.20 21.54 2.70
CA ILE A 88 0.24 20.45 2.87
C ILE A 88 0.87 19.27 3.60
N TYR A 89 2.20 19.13 3.61
CA TYR A 89 2.91 17.97 4.14
C TYR A 89 3.23 18.14 5.63
N ALA A 90 3.11 17.05 6.39
CA ALA A 90 3.34 17.04 7.84
C ALA A 90 4.11 15.81 8.34
N TYR A 91 3.96 14.66 7.67
CA TYR A 91 4.67 13.43 8.02
C TYR A 91 6.04 13.33 7.35
N THR A 92 6.24 14.05 6.24
CA THR A 92 7.42 13.95 5.38
C THR A 92 8.08 15.30 5.18
N SER A 93 9.41 15.32 5.21
CA SER A 93 10.19 16.50 4.86
C SER A 93 10.35 16.64 3.35
N ASP A 94 10.55 17.87 2.87
CA ASP A 94 10.84 18.13 1.45
C ASP A 94 12.05 17.29 0.97
N PRO A 95 11.88 16.40 -0.04
CA PRO A 95 12.96 15.56 -0.56
C PRO A 95 14.04 16.34 -1.32
N THR A 96 13.79 17.60 -1.70
CA THR A 96 14.78 18.45 -2.39
C THR A 96 15.81 19.05 -1.44
N ILE A 97 15.53 19.09 -0.13
CA ILE A 97 16.48 19.55 0.88
C ILE A 97 17.56 18.48 1.05
N ALA A 98 18.82 18.87 0.82
CA ALA A 98 19.97 17.98 0.92
C ALA A 98 20.12 17.39 2.33
N ARG A 99 20.23 16.05 2.39
CA ARG A 99 20.46 15.26 3.60
C ARG A 99 21.37 14.08 3.27
N GLU A 100 22.04 13.56 4.29
CA GLU A 100 22.75 12.29 4.17
C GLU A 100 21.74 11.14 4.02
N PRO A 101 22.04 10.14 3.18
CA PRO A 101 21.21 8.93 3.06
C PRO A 101 21.10 8.19 4.40
N ASP A 102 19.91 7.65 4.68
CA ASP A 102 19.67 6.80 5.85
C ASP A 102 19.59 5.33 5.42
N GLU A 103 20.60 4.54 5.79
CA GLU A 103 20.58 3.09 5.57
C GLU A 103 19.83 2.39 6.71
N VAL A 104 18.85 1.55 6.34
CA VAL A 104 18.04 0.77 7.28
C VAL A 104 18.08 -0.70 6.94
N LEU A 105 18.15 -1.55 7.97
CA LEU A 105 17.97 -2.99 7.87
C LEU A 105 16.63 -3.37 8.51
N ILE A 106 15.74 -4.02 7.76
CA ILE A 106 14.43 -4.47 8.26
C ILE A 106 14.44 -6.00 8.29
N THR A 107 14.16 -6.58 9.45
CA THR A 107 14.02 -8.03 9.63
C THR A 107 12.55 -8.41 9.62
N PHE A 108 12.20 -9.40 8.81
CA PHE A 108 10.86 -9.97 8.70
C PHE A 108 10.81 -11.41 9.22
N LYS A 109 9.64 -11.78 9.73
CA LYS A 109 9.26 -13.15 10.03
C LYS A 109 7.83 -13.38 9.59
N ASN A 110 7.60 -14.38 8.76
CA ASN A 110 6.30 -14.75 8.21
C ASN A 110 5.55 -13.53 7.63
N GLY A 111 6.24 -12.69 6.86
CA GLY A 111 5.71 -11.47 6.24
C GLY A 111 5.60 -10.25 7.15
N GLY A 112 5.70 -10.40 8.47
CA GLY A 112 5.64 -9.27 9.42
C GLY A 112 7.03 -8.74 9.81
N PRO A 113 7.24 -7.41 9.91
CA PRO A 113 8.47 -6.84 10.43
C PRO A 113 8.60 -7.13 11.93
N VAL A 114 9.78 -7.60 12.35
CA VAL A 114 10.08 -7.99 13.74
C VAL A 114 11.31 -7.29 14.32
N ALA A 115 12.17 -6.69 13.48
CA ALA A 115 13.30 -5.88 13.95
C ALA A 115 13.68 -4.78 12.94
N ILE A 116 14.26 -3.69 13.45
CA ILE A 116 14.91 -2.63 12.65
C ILE A 116 16.34 -2.46 13.18
N ASP A 117 17.33 -2.55 12.30
CA ASP A 117 18.77 -2.52 12.61
C ASP A 117 19.14 -3.50 13.76
N GLY A 118 18.56 -4.70 13.71
CA GLY A 118 18.75 -5.74 14.71
C GLY A 118 18.02 -5.51 16.04
N ARG A 119 17.35 -4.38 16.24
CA ARG A 119 16.54 -4.11 17.45
C ARG A 119 15.13 -4.69 17.28
N PRO A 120 14.66 -5.57 18.17
CA PRO A 120 13.30 -6.08 18.11
C PRO A 120 12.25 -4.97 18.19
N VAL A 121 11.22 -5.07 17.36
CA VAL A 121 10.09 -4.13 17.33
C VAL A 121 8.78 -4.89 17.14
N SER A 122 7.70 -4.34 17.70
CA SER A 122 6.34 -4.69 17.27
C SER A 122 6.03 -4.07 15.90
N MET A 123 4.98 -4.55 15.22
CA MET A 123 4.49 -3.96 13.97
C MET A 123 4.26 -2.44 14.11
N LEU A 124 3.63 -1.99 15.20
CA LEU A 124 3.38 -0.56 15.43
C LEU A 124 4.69 0.24 15.57
N GLN A 125 5.66 -0.28 16.32
CA GLN A 125 6.97 0.35 16.47
C GLN A 125 7.73 0.40 15.15
N ALA A 126 7.63 -0.64 14.32
CA ALA A 126 8.24 -0.65 12.99
C ALA A 126 7.67 0.47 12.11
N ILE A 127 6.35 0.60 12.08
CA ILE A 127 5.66 1.67 11.32
C ILE A 127 6.07 3.05 11.84
N GLN A 128 6.05 3.27 13.15
CA GLN A 128 6.40 4.56 13.75
C GLN A 128 7.86 4.95 13.50
N GLU A 129 8.78 3.99 13.65
CA GLU A 129 10.20 4.22 13.41
C GLU A 129 10.47 4.53 11.93
N LEU A 130 9.89 3.76 11.02
CA LEU A 130 10.05 4.00 9.58
C LEU A 130 9.30 5.25 9.11
N ASN A 131 8.17 5.62 9.72
CA ASN A 131 7.54 6.92 9.46
C ASN A 131 8.50 8.07 9.76
N LYS A 132 9.21 8.00 10.89
CA LYS A 132 10.20 9.02 11.26
C LYS A 132 11.38 9.04 10.29
N ARG A 133 12.00 7.88 10.04
CA ARG A 133 13.22 7.77 9.23
C ARG A 133 12.98 8.05 7.76
N ALA A 134 12.02 7.35 7.16
CA ALA A 134 11.65 7.52 5.76
C ALA A 134 11.00 8.89 5.53
N GLY A 135 10.18 9.38 6.48
CA GLY A 135 9.60 10.70 6.43
C GLY A 135 10.64 11.83 6.46
N ALA A 136 11.69 11.70 7.28
CA ALA A 136 12.81 12.66 7.29
C ALA A 136 13.54 12.75 5.94
N GLN A 137 13.47 11.69 5.12
CA GLN A 137 14.05 11.62 3.77
C GLN A 137 13.04 11.96 2.66
N GLY A 138 11.81 12.35 3.02
CA GLY A 138 10.74 12.69 2.06
C GLY A 138 10.09 11.51 1.36
N VAL A 139 10.36 10.28 1.82
CA VAL A 139 9.80 9.05 1.22
C VAL A 139 8.29 9.00 1.44
N GLY A 140 7.55 8.50 0.45
CA GLY A 140 6.13 8.18 0.60
C GLY A 140 5.18 9.36 0.43
N ARG A 141 5.62 10.44 -0.23
CA ARG A 141 4.71 11.43 -0.83
C ARG A 141 4.09 10.84 -2.10
N ILE A 142 2.76 10.78 -2.15
CA ILE A 142 1.99 10.19 -3.25
C ILE A 142 0.98 11.23 -3.71
N ASP A 143 0.92 11.51 -5.01
CA ASP A 143 -0.10 12.37 -5.63
C ASP A 143 -0.77 11.54 -6.71
N MET A 144 -2.07 11.27 -6.55
CA MET A 144 -2.78 10.36 -7.44
C MET A 144 -4.18 10.85 -7.79
N VAL A 145 -4.58 10.56 -9.03
CA VAL A 145 -5.98 10.57 -9.43
C VAL A 145 -6.48 9.14 -9.35
N GLU A 146 -7.46 8.91 -8.49
CA GLU A 146 -8.01 7.58 -8.20
C GLU A 146 -9.47 7.44 -8.63
N ASP A 147 -9.92 6.19 -8.77
CA ASP A 147 -11.28 5.82 -9.12
C ASP A 147 -12.07 5.45 -7.87
N ARG A 148 -12.97 6.33 -7.43
CA ARG A 148 -13.86 6.04 -6.30
C ARG A 148 -14.89 4.99 -6.67
N LEU A 149 -15.25 4.16 -5.71
CA LEU A 149 -16.30 3.14 -5.87
C LEU A 149 -17.63 3.77 -6.31
N VAL A 150 -17.91 4.99 -5.86
CA VAL A 150 -19.13 5.74 -6.22
C VAL A 150 -19.15 6.26 -7.67
N GLY A 151 -18.14 5.92 -8.49
CA GLY A 151 -18.15 6.13 -9.94
C GLY A 151 -17.54 7.44 -10.42
N ILE A 152 -16.78 8.15 -9.58
CA ILE A 152 -16.10 9.39 -9.94
C ILE A 152 -14.60 9.27 -9.73
N LYS A 153 -13.84 10.08 -10.47
CA LYS A 153 -12.43 10.30 -10.17
C LYS A 153 -12.26 11.38 -9.11
N SER A 154 -11.27 11.22 -8.26
CA SER A 154 -10.80 12.26 -7.32
C SER A 154 -9.28 12.33 -7.34
N ARG A 155 -8.73 13.50 -7.03
CA ARG A 155 -7.30 13.66 -6.79
C ARG A 155 -7.06 13.78 -5.30
N GLU A 156 -6.12 12.99 -4.78
CA GLU A 156 -5.72 13.01 -3.37
C GLU A 156 -4.21 12.96 -3.25
N VAL A 157 -3.69 13.64 -2.22
CA VAL A 157 -2.28 13.56 -1.84
C VAL A 157 -2.18 12.76 -0.55
N TYR A 158 -1.19 11.87 -0.48
CA TYR A 158 -0.92 11.06 0.70
C TYR A 158 0.53 11.19 1.17
N GLU A 159 0.70 11.01 2.48
CA GLU A 159 1.98 10.75 3.12
C GLU A 159 1.94 9.41 3.83
N ALA A 160 2.69 8.42 3.33
CA ALA A 160 2.75 7.07 3.90
C ALA A 160 4.20 6.56 4.00
N PRO A 161 5.13 7.29 4.67
CA PRO A 161 6.56 7.00 4.65
C PRO A 161 6.90 5.58 5.12
N GLY A 162 6.42 5.18 6.30
CA GLY A 162 6.70 3.87 6.88
C GLY A 162 6.02 2.74 6.10
N ALA A 163 4.79 2.94 5.65
CA ALA A 163 4.05 1.99 4.83
C ALA A 163 4.78 1.69 3.51
N MET A 164 5.20 2.73 2.78
CA MET A 164 5.89 2.57 1.49
C MET A 164 7.26 1.88 1.65
N ALA A 165 8.00 2.20 2.72
CA ALA A 165 9.26 1.51 3.01
C ALA A 165 9.04 0.02 3.35
N LEU A 166 8.02 -0.28 4.18
CA LEU A 166 7.68 -1.66 4.55
C LEU A 166 7.21 -2.49 3.36
N ILE A 167 6.33 -1.93 2.50
CA ILE A 167 5.84 -2.61 1.30
C ILE A 167 7.01 -2.93 0.35
N ALA A 168 7.86 -1.94 0.08
CA ALA A 168 9.02 -2.15 -0.80
C ALA A 168 9.99 -3.21 -0.24
N ALA A 169 10.23 -3.22 1.07
CA ALA A 169 11.07 -4.23 1.70
C ALA A 169 10.43 -5.63 1.67
N HIS A 170 9.13 -5.71 1.95
CA HIS A 170 8.37 -6.96 1.93
C HIS A 170 8.36 -7.60 0.54
N GLU A 171 8.06 -6.82 -0.51
CA GLU A 171 8.04 -7.30 -1.89
C GLU A 171 9.41 -7.83 -2.33
N GLU A 172 10.49 -7.15 -1.92
CA GLU A 172 11.84 -7.60 -2.24
C GLU A 172 12.25 -8.88 -1.51
N LEU A 173 11.76 -9.08 -0.28
CA LEU A 173 11.98 -10.35 0.41
C LEU A 173 11.14 -11.47 -0.22
N ALA A 174 9.91 -11.18 -0.64
CA ALA A 174 9.07 -12.13 -1.36
C ALA A 174 9.74 -12.62 -2.65
N ASN A 175 10.41 -11.74 -3.39
CA ASN A 175 11.19 -12.11 -4.59
C ASN A 175 12.32 -13.12 -4.29
N VAL A 176 12.81 -13.18 -3.05
CA VAL A 176 13.87 -14.10 -2.62
C VAL A 176 13.31 -15.42 -2.10
N THR A 177 12.12 -15.42 -1.48
CA THR A 177 11.60 -16.56 -0.71
C THR A 177 10.34 -17.21 -1.30
N VAL A 178 9.73 -16.64 -2.34
CA VAL A 178 8.50 -17.15 -2.96
C VAL A 178 8.78 -17.67 -4.36
N GLU A 179 8.31 -18.89 -4.67
CA GLU A 179 8.49 -19.52 -5.98
C GLU A 179 7.80 -18.72 -7.10
N ARG A 180 8.35 -18.79 -8.32
CA ARG A 180 7.99 -17.99 -9.48
C ARG A 180 6.49 -17.99 -9.82
N GLU A 181 5.84 -19.14 -9.91
CA GLU A 181 4.42 -19.22 -10.28
C GLU A 181 3.50 -18.81 -9.11
N LEU A 182 3.87 -19.15 -7.87
CA LEU A 182 3.15 -18.64 -6.68
C LEU A 182 3.21 -17.11 -6.61
N ALA A 183 4.38 -16.51 -6.86
CA ALA A 183 4.55 -15.05 -6.90
C ALA A 183 3.74 -14.42 -8.05
N ARG A 184 3.69 -15.05 -9.22
CA ARG A 184 2.89 -14.58 -10.37
C ARG A 184 1.41 -14.54 -10.06
N PHE A 185 0.87 -15.61 -9.49
CA PHE A 185 -0.53 -15.68 -9.11
C PHE A 185 -0.84 -14.76 -7.91
N GLY A 186 0.06 -14.73 -6.93
CA GLY A 186 -0.06 -13.92 -5.72
C GLY A 186 -0.17 -12.42 -5.97
N ARG A 187 0.42 -11.88 -7.05
CA ARG A 187 0.21 -10.48 -7.46
C ARG A 187 -1.26 -10.19 -7.80
N GLY A 188 -1.93 -11.07 -8.53
CA GLY A 188 -3.35 -10.93 -8.84
C GLY A 188 -4.24 -11.03 -7.61
N VAL A 189 -3.89 -11.95 -6.69
CA VAL A 189 -4.59 -12.07 -5.40
C VAL A 189 -4.42 -10.81 -4.55
N SER A 190 -3.20 -10.29 -4.44
CA SER A 190 -2.89 -9.09 -3.66
C SER A 190 -3.63 -7.87 -4.21
N GLN A 191 -3.65 -7.71 -5.54
CA GLN A 191 -4.44 -6.66 -6.19
C GLN A 191 -5.93 -6.79 -5.86
N ARG A 192 -6.51 -7.98 -6.00
CA ARG A 192 -7.94 -8.19 -5.72
C ARG A 192 -8.27 -7.95 -4.25
N TRP A 193 -7.37 -8.32 -3.34
CA TRP A 193 -7.51 -8.03 -1.92
C TRP A 193 -7.57 -6.52 -1.66
N THR A 194 -6.67 -5.74 -2.28
CA THR A 194 -6.63 -4.27 -2.17
C THR A 194 -7.92 -3.62 -2.67
N GLU A 195 -8.43 -4.06 -3.83
CA GLU A 195 -9.71 -3.58 -4.39
C GLU A 195 -10.86 -3.80 -3.41
N LEU A 196 -10.98 -5.01 -2.83
CA LEU A 196 -12.02 -5.33 -1.85
C LEU A 196 -11.93 -4.44 -0.61
N VAL A 197 -10.73 -4.16 -0.12
CA VAL A 197 -10.54 -3.28 1.04
C VAL A 197 -10.95 -1.84 0.69
N TYR A 198 -10.53 -1.34 -0.47
CA TYR A 198 -10.91 -0.01 -0.95
C TYR A 198 -12.43 0.15 -1.06
N ASP A 199 -13.11 -0.88 -1.59
CA ASP A 199 -14.56 -0.96 -1.80
C ASP A 199 -15.40 -1.17 -0.52
N GLY A 200 -14.77 -1.22 0.67
CA GLY A 200 -15.46 -1.45 1.94
C GLY A 200 -15.87 -2.91 2.19
N MET A 201 -15.33 -3.84 1.41
CA MET A 201 -15.62 -5.28 1.49
C MET A 201 -14.68 -6.04 2.46
N TRP A 202 -14.20 -5.36 3.51
CA TRP A 202 -13.29 -5.93 4.51
C TRP A 202 -13.83 -7.23 5.15
N PHE A 203 -15.12 -7.26 5.47
CA PHE A 203 -15.78 -8.42 6.10
C PHE A 203 -16.39 -9.41 5.09
N SER A 204 -16.17 -9.20 3.78
CA SER A 204 -16.71 -10.07 2.74
C SER A 204 -16.07 -11.46 2.77
N PRO A 205 -16.79 -12.52 2.35
CA PRO A 205 -16.26 -13.87 2.33
C PRO A 205 -15.07 -14.03 1.38
N LEU A 206 -15.04 -13.31 0.25
CA LEU A 206 -13.91 -13.37 -0.68
C LEU A 206 -12.64 -12.80 -0.02
N LYS A 207 -12.71 -11.64 0.63
CA LYS A 207 -11.57 -11.04 1.34
C LYS A 207 -10.99 -12.03 2.37
N ARG A 208 -11.85 -12.67 3.17
CA ARG A 208 -11.42 -13.71 4.14
C ARG A 208 -10.74 -14.91 3.49
N ALA A 209 -11.22 -15.35 2.32
CA ALA A 209 -10.58 -16.45 1.59
C ALA A 209 -9.21 -16.03 1.04
N LEU A 210 -9.06 -14.79 0.57
CA LEU A 210 -7.79 -14.24 0.13
C LEU A 210 -6.81 -14.04 1.31
N ASP A 211 -7.29 -13.68 2.50
CA ASP A 211 -6.43 -13.61 3.71
C ASP A 211 -5.72 -14.95 3.95
N VAL A 212 -6.43 -16.09 3.87
CA VAL A 212 -5.83 -17.43 4.07
C VAL A 212 -4.74 -17.73 3.02
N PHE A 213 -4.99 -17.37 1.76
CA PHE A 213 -3.98 -17.53 0.71
C PHE A 213 -2.74 -16.65 0.98
N LEU A 214 -2.96 -15.40 1.39
CA LEU A 214 -1.87 -14.46 1.66
C LEU A 214 -1.10 -14.86 2.92
N ASP A 215 -1.73 -15.41 3.94
CA ASP A 215 -1.06 -15.94 5.14
C ASP A 215 -0.12 -17.11 4.79
N ASP A 216 -0.56 -18.03 3.93
CA ASP A 216 0.27 -19.14 3.44
C ASP A 216 1.46 -18.63 2.61
N LEU A 217 1.21 -17.72 1.67
CA LEU A 217 2.27 -17.07 0.87
C LEU A 217 3.29 -16.35 1.77
N ASN A 218 2.83 -15.65 2.81
CA ASN A 218 3.70 -14.93 3.74
C ASN A 218 4.53 -15.83 4.65
N SER A 219 4.15 -17.10 4.82
CA SER A 219 4.81 -18.03 5.75
C SER A 219 6.31 -18.23 5.45
N THR A 220 6.74 -18.09 4.20
CA THR A 220 8.15 -18.21 3.80
C THR A 220 8.91 -16.88 3.79
N ILE A 221 8.20 -15.75 3.90
CA ILE A 221 8.79 -14.41 3.85
C ILE A 221 9.44 -14.07 5.20
N SER A 222 10.62 -14.63 5.42
CA SER A 222 11.45 -14.42 6.61
C SER A 222 12.88 -14.14 6.21
N GLY A 223 13.52 -13.15 6.84
CA GLY A 223 14.86 -12.70 6.46
C GLY A 223 15.04 -11.21 6.67
N GLU A 224 16.04 -10.63 6.03
CA GLU A 224 16.42 -9.23 6.21
C GLU A 224 16.59 -8.53 4.87
N VAL A 225 16.11 -7.30 4.81
CA VAL A 225 16.23 -6.40 3.66
C VAL A 225 16.91 -5.14 4.10
N ARG A 226 17.99 -4.77 3.40
CA ARG A 226 18.72 -3.52 3.59
C ARG A 226 18.28 -2.51 2.53
N MET A 227 18.01 -1.28 2.95
CA MET A 227 17.53 -0.21 2.09
C MET A 227 18.28 1.09 2.37
N ILE A 228 18.39 1.95 1.36
CA ILE A 228 18.78 3.35 1.49
C ILE A 228 17.53 4.21 1.31
N LEU A 229 17.24 5.03 2.33
CA LEU A 229 16.20 6.04 2.32
C LEU A 229 16.86 7.39 1.99
N HIS A 230 16.51 7.99 0.86
CA HIS A 230 17.13 9.24 0.43
C HIS A 230 16.30 9.96 -0.62
N ALA A 231 16.20 11.29 -0.51
CA ALA A 231 15.63 12.19 -1.52
C ALA A 231 14.30 11.68 -2.12
N GLY A 232 13.37 11.27 -1.25
CA GLY A 232 12.04 10.82 -1.62
C GLY A 232 11.93 9.34 -2.00
N ARG A 233 13.02 8.57 -1.94
CA ARG A 233 13.05 7.16 -2.39
C ARG A 233 13.52 6.23 -1.29
N ALA A 234 12.95 5.03 -1.28
CA ALA A 234 13.45 3.88 -0.53
C ALA A 234 13.99 2.86 -1.53
N VAL A 235 15.30 2.64 -1.56
CA VAL A 235 15.98 1.80 -2.56
C VAL A 235 16.62 0.60 -1.87
N VAL A 236 16.25 -0.61 -2.27
CA VAL A 236 16.77 -1.84 -1.68
C VAL A 236 18.18 -2.13 -2.21
N THR A 237 19.11 -2.41 -1.30
CA THR A 237 20.55 -2.61 -1.59
C THR A 237 21.08 -3.97 -1.15
N GLY A 238 20.28 -4.78 -0.45
CA GLY A 238 20.70 -6.12 -0.03
C GLY A 238 19.55 -6.94 0.53
N ARG A 239 19.66 -8.26 0.38
CA ARG A 239 18.73 -9.25 0.94
C ARG A 239 19.53 -10.40 1.53
N ARG A 240 19.05 -11.01 2.61
CA ARG A 240 19.51 -12.31 3.10
C ARG A 240 18.38 -13.06 3.80
N SER A 241 18.34 -14.37 3.61
CA SER A 241 17.29 -15.22 4.17
C SER A 241 17.76 -16.66 4.24
N ASP A 242 17.46 -17.35 5.35
CA ASP A 242 17.63 -18.80 5.48
C ASP A 242 16.52 -19.58 4.75
N GLN A 243 15.55 -18.87 4.15
CA GLN A 243 14.48 -19.41 3.30
C GLN A 243 14.68 -18.98 1.84
N SER A 244 15.89 -18.54 1.47
CA SER A 244 16.21 -18.11 0.12
C SER A 244 16.01 -19.23 -0.90
N LEU A 245 15.30 -18.93 -1.97
CA LEU A 245 15.23 -19.73 -3.19
C LEU A 245 16.29 -19.30 -4.22
N TYR A 246 17.01 -18.20 -3.96
CA TYR A 246 18.19 -17.86 -4.73
C TYR A 246 19.33 -18.83 -4.35
N ASP A 247 19.77 -19.58 -5.35
CA ASP A 247 20.90 -20.50 -5.28
C ASP A 247 22.05 -19.89 -6.10
N PHE A 248 23.14 -19.56 -5.42
CA PHE A 248 24.30 -18.92 -6.04
C PHE A 248 24.98 -19.83 -7.08
N ASP A 249 25.11 -21.13 -6.77
CA ASP A 249 25.81 -22.09 -7.62
C ASP A 249 25.00 -22.42 -8.89
N LEU A 250 23.67 -22.31 -8.85
CA LEU A 250 22.83 -22.44 -10.05
C LEU A 250 22.80 -21.17 -10.92
N ALA A 251 23.17 -20.01 -10.38
CA ALA A 251 23.07 -18.72 -11.07
C ALA A 251 24.40 -18.19 -11.58
N THR A 252 25.51 -18.60 -10.96
CA THR A 252 26.85 -18.09 -11.28
C THR A 252 27.34 -18.57 -12.64
N TYR A 253 28.19 -17.76 -13.28
CA TYR A 253 28.98 -18.16 -14.47
C TYR A 253 30.42 -18.52 -14.09
N ASP A 254 30.80 -18.37 -12.83
CA ASP A 254 32.14 -18.63 -12.34
C ASP A 254 32.38 -20.13 -12.07
N THR A 255 33.58 -20.45 -11.59
CA THR A 255 33.89 -21.80 -11.12
C THR A 255 32.97 -22.16 -9.95
N GLY A 256 32.22 -23.25 -10.08
CA GLY A 256 31.18 -23.65 -9.14
C GLY A 256 29.78 -23.72 -9.74
N ASP A 257 29.59 -23.32 -11.01
CA ASP A 257 28.31 -23.49 -11.72
C ASP A 257 27.80 -24.95 -11.66
N THR A 258 26.57 -25.10 -11.20
CA THR A 258 25.85 -26.38 -11.08
C THR A 258 24.65 -26.50 -12.01
N TYR A 259 24.37 -25.48 -12.83
CA TYR A 259 23.25 -25.48 -13.76
C TYR A 259 23.55 -26.37 -14.97
N ASP A 260 22.77 -27.45 -15.14
CA ASP A 260 22.89 -28.34 -16.29
C ASP A 260 22.30 -27.71 -17.56
N GLN A 261 23.14 -26.98 -18.29
CA GLN A 261 22.78 -26.28 -19.52
C GLN A 261 22.31 -27.22 -20.63
N THR A 262 22.61 -28.53 -20.57
CA THR A 262 22.20 -29.48 -21.62
C THR A 262 20.68 -29.67 -21.70
N LYS A 263 19.97 -29.42 -20.59
CA LYS A 263 18.51 -29.50 -20.50
C LYS A 263 17.80 -28.33 -21.19
N ALA A 264 18.49 -27.20 -21.42
CA ALA A 264 17.87 -25.98 -21.92
C ALA A 264 17.29 -26.14 -23.33
N LYS A 265 17.96 -26.88 -24.21
CA LYS A 265 17.52 -27.07 -25.60
C LYS A 265 16.14 -27.74 -25.68
N GLY A 266 15.99 -28.88 -25.00
CA GLY A 266 14.72 -29.61 -24.98
C GLY A 266 13.60 -28.82 -24.31
N PHE A 267 13.93 -28.05 -23.26
CA PHE A 267 12.97 -27.14 -22.62
C PHE A 267 12.45 -26.08 -23.61
N ILE A 268 13.34 -25.39 -24.33
CA ILE A 268 12.96 -24.35 -25.30
C ILE A 268 12.09 -24.94 -26.41
N ASP A 269 12.47 -26.10 -26.95
CA ASP A 269 11.75 -26.77 -28.02
C ASP A 269 10.30 -27.11 -27.60
N ILE A 270 10.11 -27.61 -26.38
CA ILE A 270 8.78 -27.97 -25.86
C ILE A 270 7.98 -26.72 -25.46
N TYR A 271 8.58 -25.80 -24.72
CA TYR A 271 7.91 -24.61 -24.20
C TYR A 271 7.40 -23.71 -25.34
N GLY A 272 8.19 -23.52 -26.39
CA GLY A 272 7.83 -22.72 -27.57
C GLY A 272 6.96 -23.44 -28.60
N MET A 273 6.66 -24.72 -28.42
CA MET A 273 6.01 -25.54 -29.44
C MET A 273 4.63 -25.02 -29.84
N SER A 274 3.80 -24.67 -28.86
CA SER A 274 2.41 -24.23 -29.11
C SER A 274 2.36 -22.92 -29.89
N SER A 275 3.14 -21.90 -29.49
CA SER A 275 3.22 -20.62 -30.20
C SER A 275 3.85 -20.77 -31.58
N SER A 276 4.82 -21.67 -31.74
CA SER A 276 5.46 -21.92 -33.05
C SER A 276 4.50 -22.54 -34.06
N ILE A 277 3.61 -23.43 -33.62
CA ILE A 277 2.55 -24.01 -34.46
C ILE A 277 1.56 -22.92 -34.89
N ALA A 278 1.12 -22.07 -33.95
CA ALA A 278 0.23 -20.96 -34.25
C ALA A 278 0.84 -19.99 -35.26
N ALA A 279 2.10 -19.57 -35.03
CA ALA A 279 2.82 -18.68 -35.94
C ALA A 279 2.98 -19.28 -37.33
N ARG A 280 3.23 -20.59 -37.44
CA ARG A 280 3.31 -21.29 -38.73
C ARG A 280 1.99 -21.20 -39.51
N ARG A 281 0.86 -21.41 -38.84
CA ARG A 281 -0.48 -21.25 -39.45
C ARG A 281 -0.69 -19.83 -39.94
N ASP A 282 -0.31 -18.84 -39.14
CA ASP A 282 -0.51 -17.42 -39.48
C ASP A 282 0.37 -16.99 -40.68
N LEU A 283 1.58 -17.54 -40.82
CA LEU A 283 2.47 -17.29 -41.97
C LEU A 283 2.02 -17.98 -43.27
N GLN A 284 1.30 -19.11 -43.17
CA GLN A 284 0.75 -19.79 -44.34
C GLN A 284 -0.50 -19.09 -44.91
N GLY A 285 -1.15 -18.24 -44.11
CA GLY A 285 -2.28 -17.41 -44.52
C GLY A 285 -1.90 -16.05 -45.12
N LYS A 286 -0.60 -15.77 -45.29
CA LYS A 286 -0.06 -14.61 -46.01
C LYS A 286 0.54 -15.06 -47.33
#